data_AF-A0A158EXP5-F1
#
_entry.id   AF-A0A158EXP5-F1
#
_cell.length_a   1.000
_cell.length_b   1.000
_cell.length_c   1.000
_cell.angle_alpha   90.00
_cell.angle_beta   90.00
_cell.angle_gamma   90.00
#
_symmetry.space_group_name_H-M   'P 1'
#
loop_
_entity.id
_entity.type
_entity.pdbx_description
1 polymer ?
#
loop_
_entity_poly.entity_id
_entity_poly.type
_entity_poly.pdbx_seq_one_letter_code
_entity_poly.pdbx_strand_id
1 'polypeptide(L)'
;MIKNIARIKKFGVFEDYTKPAAHNDFQAINIIYGWNYSGKTTLSRLFQSLEARSIHPDYTAAQFSMNDENGAQIDQSNLGNYGGTARVFNSEFIEKNISWDGATFHPILLLGEDTIEAQKTIAANSELIARCRTAYAKHRKFAEAAEQRMNADRTAEAKRIKVNLSLVEAFTATHLNALLAGLDASSAPGAQLRDEELSTCLKQALASDKDKLDPVPRVRLQPTVLRALAQCKPLLSKVPQLSSTIEYLRDHPTVANWVEQGLHLHEAAETCEFCGSELTRQRVDALHAHFSKDLLQFKTQLTQKTGKATCDS
;
A
#
# COMPACT_ATOMS: atom_id res chain seq x y z
N MET A 1 -64.48 -16.76 24.48
CA MET A 1 -64.87 -16.68 23.06
C MET A 1 -66.34 -16.30 22.99
N ILE A 2 -66.82 -15.67 21.91
CA ILE A 2 -68.24 -15.27 21.84
C ILE A 2 -69.13 -16.52 21.87
N LYS A 3 -69.95 -16.61 22.92
CA LYS A 3 -70.89 -17.72 23.17
C LYS A 3 -72.13 -17.60 22.30
N ASN A 4 -72.72 -16.41 22.23
CA ASN A 4 -73.87 -16.13 21.37
C ASN A 4 -74.09 -14.64 21.14
N ILE A 5 -74.96 -14.33 20.18
CA ILE A 5 -75.47 -12.98 19.94
C ILE A 5 -76.87 -12.91 20.53
N ALA A 6 -77.05 -12.16 21.61
CA ALA A 6 -78.33 -12.05 22.32
C ALA A 6 -79.34 -11.19 21.55
N ARG A 7 -78.89 -10.05 21.01
CA ARG A 7 -79.74 -9.09 20.29
C ARG A 7 -78.96 -8.31 19.24
N ILE A 8 -79.60 -7.98 18.12
CA ILE A 8 -79.10 -7.05 17.10
C ILE A 8 -80.26 -6.16 16.66
N LYS A 9 -80.05 -4.84 16.66
CA LYS A 9 -81.08 -3.86 16.32
C LYS A 9 -80.50 -2.75 15.45
N LYS A 10 -81.26 -2.32 14.42
CA LYS A 10 -80.87 -1.28 13.45
C LYS A 10 -79.49 -1.52 12.80
N PHE A 11 -79.21 -2.75 12.40
CA PHE A 11 -77.91 -3.12 11.82
C PHE A 11 -78.10 -3.85 10.50
N GLY A 12 -78.00 -3.11 9.39
CA GLY A 12 -78.26 -3.64 8.05
C GLY A 12 -79.65 -4.26 7.93
N VAL A 13 -79.72 -5.54 7.56
CA VAL A 13 -80.99 -6.29 7.44
C VAL A 13 -81.60 -6.72 8.79
N PHE A 14 -80.90 -6.50 9.91
CA PHE A 14 -81.40 -6.85 11.24
C PHE A 14 -82.14 -5.66 11.86
N GLU A 15 -83.47 -5.70 11.84
CA GLU A 15 -84.32 -4.67 12.46
C GLU A 15 -84.29 -4.76 13.99
N ASP A 16 -84.70 -5.90 14.56
CA ASP A 16 -84.68 -6.20 16.00
C ASP A 16 -84.58 -7.73 16.22
N TYR A 17 -83.47 -8.31 15.80
CA TYR A 17 -83.18 -9.73 16.01
C TYR A 17 -82.96 -10.00 17.50
N THR A 18 -83.58 -11.05 18.01
CA THR A 18 -83.31 -11.64 19.31
C THR A 18 -83.05 -13.12 19.15
N LYS A 19 -82.12 -13.68 19.91
CA LYS A 19 -81.78 -15.11 19.83
C LYS A 19 -83.02 -15.96 20.19
N PRO A 20 -83.56 -16.76 19.27
CA PRO A 20 -84.66 -17.67 19.61
C PRO A 20 -84.13 -18.80 20.50
N ALA A 21 -84.95 -19.28 21.44
CA ALA A 21 -84.56 -20.33 22.40
C ALA A 21 -84.11 -21.64 21.73
N ALA A 22 -84.58 -21.91 20.50
CA ALA A 22 -84.22 -23.09 19.72
C ALA A 22 -82.82 -23.02 19.07
N HIS A 23 -82.15 -21.87 19.07
CA HIS A 23 -80.82 -21.74 18.46
C HIS A 23 -79.71 -22.14 19.43
N ASN A 24 -78.81 -23.00 18.95
CA ASN A 24 -77.62 -23.39 19.68
C ASN A 24 -76.67 -22.19 19.89
N ASP A 25 -75.88 -22.25 20.97
CA ASP A 25 -74.73 -21.37 21.15
C ASP A 25 -73.62 -21.72 20.14
N PHE A 26 -72.76 -20.74 19.87
CA PHE A 26 -71.58 -20.95 19.03
C PHE A 26 -70.66 -22.02 19.63
N GLN A 27 -70.11 -22.85 18.76
CA GLN A 27 -69.10 -23.87 19.07
C GLN A 27 -67.73 -23.43 18.54
N ALA A 28 -66.67 -24.21 18.79
CA ALA A 28 -65.31 -23.90 18.31
C ALA A 28 -65.26 -23.62 16.78
N ILE A 29 -66.11 -24.30 16.00
CA ILE A 29 -66.27 -24.08 14.56
C ILE A 29 -67.77 -23.91 14.27
N ASN A 30 -68.12 -22.83 13.55
CA ASN A 30 -69.50 -22.52 13.18
C ASN A 30 -69.59 -22.30 11.67
N ILE A 31 -70.58 -22.91 11.03
CA ILE A 31 -70.89 -22.70 9.62
C ILE A 31 -72.25 -21.99 9.54
N ILE A 32 -72.25 -20.75 9.05
CA ILE A 32 -73.47 -19.94 8.89
C ILE A 32 -73.71 -19.76 7.39
N TYR A 33 -74.84 -20.27 6.90
CA TYR A 33 -75.23 -20.22 5.49
C TYR A 33 -76.68 -19.76 5.33
N GLY A 34 -77.04 -19.34 4.12
CA GLY A 34 -78.35 -18.80 3.81
C GLY A 34 -78.39 -18.18 2.42
N TRP A 35 -79.56 -17.79 1.95
CA TRP A 35 -79.77 -17.15 0.65
C TRP A 35 -79.03 -15.81 0.53
N ASN A 36 -78.85 -15.32 -0.70
CA ASN A 36 -78.39 -13.95 -0.89
C ASN A 36 -79.33 -12.98 -0.17
N TYR A 37 -78.77 -11.88 0.35
CA TYR A 37 -79.48 -10.91 1.18
C TYR A 37 -79.99 -11.42 2.55
N SER A 38 -79.69 -12.66 2.94
CA SER A 38 -80.05 -13.18 4.28
C SER A 38 -79.25 -12.59 5.44
N GLY A 39 -78.42 -11.56 5.21
CA GLY A 39 -77.64 -10.89 6.26
C GLY A 39 -76.27 -11.51 6.60
N LYS A 40 -75.76 -12.47 5.84
CA LYS A 40 -74.43 -13.09 6.10
C LYS A 40 -73.29 -12.06 6.14
N THR A 41 -73.22 -11.19 5.13
CA THR A 41 -72.22 -10.11 5.06
C THR A 41 -72.43 -9.07 6.16
N THR A 42 -73.68 -8.79 6.51
CA THR A 42 -74.00 -7.92 7.64
C THR A 42 -73.47 -8.53 8.93
N LEU A 43 -73.69 -9.82 9.16
CA LEU A 43 -73.18 -10.52 10.33
C LEU A 43 -71.64 -10.51 10.41
N SER A 44 -70.92 -10.65 9.29
CA SER A 44 -69.45 -10.54 9.32
C SER A 44 -68.98 -9.14 9.73
N ARG A 45 -69.69 -8.07 9.31
CA ARG A 45 -69.42 -6.69 9.76
C ARG A 45 -69.70 -6.47 11.25
N LEU A 46 -70.62 -7.23 11.84
CA LEU A 46 -70.84 -7.20 13.30
C LEU A 46 -69.57 -7.69 14.03
N PHE A 47 -69.01 -8.83 13.61
CA PHE A 47 -67.75 -9.34 14.16
C PHE A 47 -66.56 -8.43 13.83
N GLN A 48 -66.61 -7.70 12.73
CA GLN A 48 -65.59 -6.71 12.40
C GLN A 48 -65.61 -5.52 13.36
N SER A 49 -66.78 -5.16 13.90
CA SER A 49 -66.88 -4.17 14.98
C SER A 49 -66.18 -4.65 16.27
N LEU A 50 -66.17 -5.97 16.53
CA LEU A 50 -65.38 -6.58 17.61
C LEU A 50 -63.86 -6.54 17.32
N GLU A 51 -63.45 -6.81 16.07
CA GLU A 51 -62.04 -6.70 15.69
C GLU A 51 -61.51 -5.27 15.80
N ALA A 52 -62.25 -4.30 15.27
CA ALA A 52 -61.89 -2.88 15.28
C ALA A 52 -62.05 -2.23 16.67
N ARG A 53 -62.74 -2.89 17.60
CA ARG A 53 -63.14 -2.36 18.91
C ARG A 53 -63.92 -1.04 18.83
N SER A 54 -64.64 -0.86 17.72
CA SER A 54 -65.43 0.33 17.42
C SER A 54 -66.64 -0.06 16.58
N ILE A 55 -67.72 0.71 16.68
CA ILE A 55 -68.89 0.51 15.82
C ILE A 55 -68.49 0.71 14.35
N HIS A 56 -68.96 -0.17 13.48
CA HIS A 56 -68.73 -0.07 12.04
C HIS A 56 -69.28 1.29 11.50
N PRO A 57 -68.50 2.05 10.70
CA PRO A 57 -68.88 3.38 10.22
C PRO A 57 -70.26 3.47 9.55
N ASP A 58 -70.62 2.46 8.75
CA ASP A 58 -71.92 2.40 8.05
C ASP A 58 -73.14 2.21 8.97
N TYR A 59 -72.94 1.89 10.26
CA TYR A 59 -74.00 1.49 11.17
C TYR A 59 -73.92 2.21 12.53
N THR A 60 -73.78 3.53 12.51
CA THR A 60 -73.66 4.37 13.73
C THR A 60 -74.83 4.27 14.71
N ALA A 61 -76.04 3.97 14.22
CA ALA A 61 -77.25 3.84 15.05
C ALA A 61 -77.50 2.41 15.57
N ALA A 62 -76.56 1.50 15.36
CA ALA A 62 -76.72 0.09 15.70
C ALA A 62 -76.67 -0.17 17.21
N GLN A 63 -77.48 -1.12 17.66
CA GLN A 63 -77.45 -1.63 19.03
C GLN A 63 -77.35 -3.14 18.95
N PHE A 64 -76.40 -3.72 19.67
CA PHE A 64 -76.25 -5.17 19.71
C PHE A 64 -75.74 -5.61 21.06
N SER A 65 -75.94 -6.89 21.36
CA SER A 65 -75.47 -7.50 22.59
C SER A 65 -74.97 -8.90 22.29
N MET A 66 -73.75 -9.19 22.69
CA MET A 66 -73.09 -10.49 22.56
C MET A 66 -72.63 -10.95 23.92
N ASN A 67 -72.74 -12.25 24.18
CA ASN A 67 -72.28 -12.85 25.43
C ASN A 67 -70.97 -13.58 25.16
N ASP A 68 -69.96 -13.32 25.98
CA ASP A 68 -68.73 -14.11 26.04
C ASP A 68 -68.94 -15.37 26.88
N GLU A 69 -68.13 -16.39 26.66
CA GLU A 69 -68.10 -17.62 27.47
C GLU A 69 -67.81 -17.36 28.95
N ASN A 70 -67.07 -16.28 29.26
CA ASN A 70 -66.78 -15.86 30.63
C ASN A 70 -67.96 -15.15 31.32
N GLY A 71 -69.12 -15.05 30.66
CA GLY A 71 -70.31 -14.38 31.18
C GLY A 71 -70.29 -12.86 31.03
N ALA A 72 -69.26 -12.29 30.40
CA ALA A 72 -69.21 -10.87 30.09
C ALA A 72 -70.15 -10.54 28.91
N GLN A 73 -70.91 -9.46 29.04
CA GLN A 73 -71.79 -8.96 27.98
C GLN A 73 -71.10 -7.80 27.24
N ILE A 74 -71.00 -7.93 25.92
CA ILE A 74 -70.38 -6.95 25.03
C ILE A 74 -71.48 -6.29 24.20
N ASP A 75 -71.52 -4.98 24.23
CA ASP A 75 -72.45 -4.13 23.50
C ASP A 75 -71.71 -3.01 22.75
N GLN A 76 -72.46 -2.16 22.05
CA GLN A 76 -71.92 -1.04 21.28
C GLN A 76 -71.13 -0.01 22.10
N SER A 77 -71.33 0.05 23.42
CA SER A 77 -70.69 1.01 24.32
C SER A 77 -69.39 0.50 24.94
N ASN A 78 -69.22 -0.82 25.02
CA ASN A 78 -68.11 -1.45 25.72
C ASN A 78 -67.21 -2.33 24.82
N LEU A 79 -67.30 -2.19 23.49
CA LEU A 79 -66.45 -2.88 22.50
C LEU A 79 -64.95 -2.79 22.82
N GLY A 80 -64.48 -1.65 23.33
CA GLY A 80 -63.08 -1.44 23.73
C GLY A 80 -62.61 -2.37 24.86
N ASN A 81 -63.55 -2.87 25.68
CA ASN A 81 -63.27 -3.71 26.83
C ASN A 81 -63.31 -5.21 26.50
N TYR A 82 -63.51 -5.59 25.24
CA TYR A 82 -63.46 -6.99 24.84
C TYR A 82 -62.04 -7.52 24.98
N GLY A 83 -61.83 -8.40 25.97
CA GLY A 83 -60.54 -9.01 26.28
C GLY A 83 -60.10 -10.12 25.31
N GLY A 84 -60.97 -10.54 24.38
CA GLY A 84 -60.64 -11.54 23.38
C GLY A 84 -60.00 -10.97 22.11
N THR A 85 -59.51 -11.87 21.26
CA THR A 85 -59.01 -11.54 19.91
C THR A 85 -60.04 -11.93 18.87
N ALA A 86 -60.46 -10.98 18.03
CA ALA A 86 -61.29 -11.22 16.87
C ALA A 86 -60.52 -10.83 15.60
N ARG A 87 -60.58 -11.68 14.57
CA ARG A 87 -60.00 -11.44 13.24
C ARG A 87 -61.05 -11.80 12.20
N VAL A 88 -61.37 -10.86 11.30
CA VAL A 88 -62.40 -11.06 10.29
C VAL A 88 -61.80 -11.01 8.89
N PHE A 89 -61.94 -12.10 8.16
CA PHE A 89 -61.60 -12.16 6.74
C PHE A 89 -62.88 -12.02 5.91
N ASN A 90 -63.14 -10.83 5.39
CA ASN A 90 -64.31 -10.53 4.54
C ASN A 90 -63.89 -9.68 3.32
N SER A 91 -64.86 -9.30 2.47
CA SER A 91 -64.59 -8.46 1.29
C SER A 91 -63.89 -7.14 1.63
N GLU A 92 -64.21 -6.55 2.78
CA GLU A 92 -63.59 -5.30 3.21
C GLU A 92 -62.14 -5.50 3.66
N PHE A 93 -61.81 -6.66 4.24
CA PHE A 93 -60.42 -7.07 4.45
C PHE A 93 -59.67 -7.18 3.12
N ILE A 94 -60.29 -7.79 2.10
CA ILE A 94 -59.68 -7.90 0.76
C ILE A 94 -59.48 -6.50 0.16
N GLU A 95 -60.49 -5.64 0.18
CA GLU A 95 -60.40 -4.27 -0.36
C GLU A 95 -59.34 -3.43 0.36
N LYS A 96 -59.22 -3.55 1.70
CA LYS A 96 -58.22 -2.80 2.49
C LYS A 96 -56.79 -3.30 2.29
N ASN A 97 -56.62 -4.59 1.99
CA ASN A 97 -55.30 -5.24 2.03
C ASN A 97 -54.82 -5.77 0.66
N ILE A 98 -55.68 -5.79 -0.36
CA ILE A 98 -55.44 -6.37 -1.69
C ILE A 98 -56.04 -5.45 -2.77
N SER A 99 -55.24 -4.53 -3.29
CA SER A 99 -55.55 -3.71 -4.48
C SER A 99 -54.94 -4.34 -5.74
N TRP A 100 -55.68 -4.32 -6.84
CA TRP A 100 -55.26 -4.81 -8.16
C TRP A 100 -54.75 -3.68 -9.07
N ASP A 101 -54.78 -2.45 -8.58
CA ASP A 101 -54.74 -1.19 -9.34
C ASP A 101 -53.72 -0.15 -8.81
N GLY A 102 -52.85 -0.54 -7.88
CA GLY A 102 -51.58 0.16 -7.64
C GLY A 102 -51.66 1.48 -6.86
N ALA A 103 -52.79 1.81 -6.23
CA ALA A 103 -52.88 2.93 -5.28
C ALA A 103 -52.64 2.44 -3.84
N THR A 104 -51.99 3.30 -3.04
CA THR A 104 -51.55 3.14 -1.63
C THR A 104 -52.24 2.01 -0.85
N PHE A 105 -51.49 0.95 -0.51
CA PHE A 105 -51.97 -0.20 0.26
C PHE A 105 -51.19 -0.41 1.56
N HIS A 106 -51.80 -1.12 2.51
CA HIS A 106 -51.13 -1.75 3.64
C HIS A 106 -50.90 -3.22 3.31
N PRO A 107 -49.67 -3.64 2.99
CA PRO A 107 -49.40 -5.00 2.60
C PRO A 107 -49.78 -6.02 3.65
N ILE A 108 -50.43 -7.10 3.21
CA ILE A 108 -50.24 -8.41 3.85
C ILE A 108 -48.75 -8.69 3.73
N LEU A 109 -48.03 -8.47 4.84
CA LEU A 109 -46.59 -8.58 5.01
C LEU A 109 -46.04 -9.87 4.37
N LEU A 110 -45.55 -9.74 3.14
CA LEU A 110 -44.47 -10.52 2.56
C LEU A 110 -43.28 -9.65 2.15
N LEU A 111 -43.27 -8.38 2.59
CA LEU A 111 -42.14 -7.46 2.46
C LEU A 111 -42.06 -6.69 3.79
N GLY A 112 -41.08 -7.04 4.61
CA GLY A 112 -40.82 -6.34 5.88
C GLY A 112 -40.44 -4.89 5.64
N GLU A 113 -40.53 -4.07 6.70
CA GLU A 113 -40.04 -2.68 6.73
C GLU A 113 -38.61 -2.58 6.16
N ASP A 114 -37.76 -3.55 6.50
CA ASP A 114 -36.39 -3.73 6.00
C ASP A 114 -36.29 -3.77 4.46
N THR A 115 -37.29 -4.32 3.76
CA THR A 115 -37.24 -4.45 2.30
C THR A 115 -37.61 -3.14 1.61
N ILE A 116 -38.54 -2.37 2.19
CA ILE A 116 -38.87 -1.02 1.71
C ILE A 116 -37.67 -0.08 1.92
N GLU A 117 -37.02 -0.17 3.08
CA GLU A 117 -35.81 0.60 3.35
C GLU A 117 -34.66 0.20 2.41
N ALA A 118 -34.42 -1.11 2.24
CA ALA A 118 -33.42 -1.61 1.30
C ALA A 118 -33.67 -1.11 -0.14
N GLN A 119 -34.92 -1.08 -0.59
CA GLN A 119 -35.25 -0.61 -1.94
C GLN A 119 -35.06 0.90 -2.12
N LYS A 120 -35.36 1.70 -1.08
CA LYS A 120 -35.01 3.14 -1.05
C LYS A 120 -33.50 3.34 -1.10
N THR A 121 -32.74 2.56 -0.34
CA THR A 121 -31.27 2.62 -0.32
C THR A 121 -30.68 2.23 -1.68
N ILE A 122 -31.22 1.19 -2.33
CA ILE A 122 -30.81 0.79 -3.69
C ILE A 122 -31.08 1.92 -4.68
N ALA A 123 -32.25 2.55 -4.65
CA ALA A 123 -32.59 3.66 -5.53
C ALA A 123 -31.62 4.83 -5.33
N ALA A 124 -31.40 5.27 -4.09
CA ALA A 124 -30.48 6.36 -3.76
C ALA A 124 -29.03 6.05 -4.19
N ASN A 125 -28.55 4.84 -3.94
CA ASN A 125 -27.22 4.40 -4.36
C ASN A 125 -27.08 4.34 -5.88
N SER A 126 -28.13 3.91 -6.60
CA SER A 126 -28.12 3.86 -8.06
C SER A 126 -28.00 5.26 -8.67
N GLU A 127 -28.70 6.25 -8.11
CA GLU A 127 -28.60 7.64 -8.53
C GLU A 127 -27.22 8.23 -8.22
N LEU A 128 -26.68 7.93 -7.04
CA LEU A 128 -25.33 8.34 -6.65
C LEU A 128 -24.28 7.77 -7.61
N ILE A 129 -24.37 6.48 -7.96
CA ILE A 129 -23.48 5.83 -8.92
C ILE A 129 -23.57 6.51 -10.29
N ALA A 130 -24.77 6.83 -10.77
CA ALA A 130 -24.97 7.51 -12.05
C ALA A 130 -24.30 8.91 -12.07
N ARG A 131 -24.46 9.67 -10.98
CA ARG A 131 -23.78 10.97 -10.80
C ARG A 131 -22.27 10.82 -10.77
N CYS A 132 -21.74 9.88 -9.99
CA CYS A 132 -20.31 9.61 -9.88
C CYS A 132 -19.71 9.19 -11.23
N ARG A 133 -20.40 8.33 -12.00
CA ARG A 133 -19.96 7.93 -13.35
C ARG A 133 -19.87 9.12 -14.31
N THR A 134 -20.86 10.00 -14.27
CA THR A 134 -20.88 11.21 -15.10
C THR A 134 -19.72 12.15 -14.74
N ALA A 135 -19.50 12.39 -13.45
CA ALA A 135 -18.39 13.21 -12.97
C ALA A 135 -17.04 12.59 -13.34
N TYR A 136 -16.87 11.28 -13.11
CA TYR A 136 -15.66 10.55 -13.47
C TYR A 136 -15.37 10.63 -14.97
N ALA A 137 -16.37 10.42 -15.83
CA ALA A 137 -16.20 10.53 -17.28
C ALA A 137 -15.74 11.94 -17.70
N LYS A 138 -16.26 12.99 -17.06
CA LYS A 138 -15.84 14.37 -17.31
C LYS A 138 -14.39 14.62 -16.89
N HIS A 139 -14.02 14.21 -15.67
CA HIS A 139 -12.65 14.38 -15.17
C HIS A 139 -11.65 13.55 -15.96
N ARG A 140 -12.01 12.33 -16.35
CA ARG A 140 -11.20 11.47 -17.20
C ARG A 140 -10.92 12.11 -18.56
N LYS A 141 -11.93 12.64 -19.23
CA LYS A 141 -11.75 13.36 -20.51
C LYS A 141 -10.80 14.56 -20.37
N PHE A 142 -10.92 15.31 -19.27
CA PHE A 142 -10.02 16.44 -19.01
C PHE A 142 -8.57 15.98 -18.78
N ALA A 143 -8.37 14.93 -17.99
CA ALA A 143 -7.05 14.36 -17.74
C ALA A 143 -6.41 13.80 -19.03
N GLU A 144 -7.17 13.03 -19.82
CA GLU A 144 -6.71 12.50 -21.10
C GLU A 144 -6.33 13.63 -22.08
N ALA A 145 -7.13 14.70 -22.16
CA ALA A 145 -6.81 15.85 -22.99
C ALA A 145 -5.54 16.59 -22.54
N ALA A 146 -5.36 16.77 -21.23
CA ALA A 146 -4.15 17.38 -20.66
C ALA A 146 -2.90 16.53 -20.93
N GLU A 147 -3.01 15.22 -20.77
CA GLU A 147 -1.92 14.28 -21.04
C GLU A 147 -1.55 14.24 -22.53
N GLN A 148 -2.55 14.20 -23.42
CA GLN A 148 -2.31 14.28 -24.86
C GLN A 148 -1.60 15.57 -25.26
N ARG A 149 -2.02 16.71 -24.69
CA ARG A 149 -1.37 18.00 -24.92
C ARG A 149 0.08 17.99 -24.44
N MET A 150 0.34 17.52 -23.22
CA MET A 150 1.70 17.41 -22.69
C MET A 150 2.59 16.52 -23.56
N ASN A 151 2.07 15.39 -24.05
CA ASN A 151 2.81 14.49 -24.93
C ASN A 151 3.10 15.12 -26.31
N ALA A 152 2.15 15.88 -26.85
CA ALA A 152 2.34 16.65 -28.07
C ALA A 152 3.42 17.74 -27.88
N ASP A 153 3.36 18.49 -26.78
CA ASP A 153 4.34 19.54 -26.45
C ASP A 153 5.75 18.95 -26.29
N ARG A 154 5.89 17.83 -25.58
CA ARG A 154 7.18 17.10 -25.44
C ARG A 154 7.73 16.64 -26.78
N THR A 155 6.86 16.17 -27.67
CA THR A 155 7.26 15.72 -29.02
C THR A 155 7.71 16.90 -29.88
N ALA A 156 6.99 18.03 -29.81
CA ALA A 156 7.34 19.26 -30.51
C ALA A 156 8.68 19.83 -30.01
N GLU A 157 8.88 19.88 -28.69
CA GLU A 157 10.12 20.36 -28.08
C GLU A 157 11.31 19.43 -28.35
N ALA A 158 11.13 18.11 -28.30
CA ALA A 158 12.17 17.17 -28.71
C ALA A 158 12.60 17.40 -30.16
N LYS A 159 11.63 17.64 -31.07
CA LYS A 159 11.93 17.99 -32.46
C LYS A 159 12.68 19.32 -32.56
N ARG A 160 12.28 20.34 -31.79
CA ARG A 160 12.94 21.64 -31.74
C ARG A 160 14.39 21.52 -31.27
N ILE A 161 14.63 20.79 -30.19
CA ILE A 161 15.97 20.52 -29.66
C ILE A 161 16.84 19.80 -30.69
N LYS A 162 16.28 18.77 -31.35
CA LYS A 162 16.99 18.03 -32.41
C LYS A 162 17.49 18.96 -33.52
N VAL A 163 16.62 19.85 -33.99
CA VAL A 163 16.95 20.81 -35.06
C VAL A 163 17.96 21.84 -34.57
N ASN A 164 17.73 22.44 -33.39
CA ASN A 164 18.58 23.49 -32.86
C ASN A 164 20.00 22.99 -32.55
N LEU A 165 20.15 21.75 -32.08
CA LEU A 165 21.45 21.13 -31.79
C LEU A 165 22.02 20.32 -32.96
N SER A 166 21.35 20.32 -34.12
CA SER A 166 21.78 19.55 -35.31
C SER A 166 22.14 18.09 -35.00
N LEU A 167 21.36 17.44 -34.12
CA LEU A 167 21.65 16.07 -33.69
C LEU A 167 21.43 15.09 -34.85
N VAL A 168 22.49 14.35 -35.19
CA VAL A 168 22.45 13.33 -36.26
C VAL A 168 21.56 12.15 -35.85
N GLU A 169 21.63 11.76 -34.59
CA GLU A 169 20.86 10.63 -34.04
C GLU A 169 19.39 11.00 -33.74
N ALA A 170 18.56 9.98 -33.55
CA ALA A 170 17.15 10.16 -33.22
C ALA A 170 16.99 10.73 -31.80
N PHE A 171 16.46 11.94 -31.70
CA PHE A 171 16.06 12.54 -30.42
C PHE A 171 14.53 12.63 -30.34
N THR A 172 13.93 11.88 -29.41
CA THR A 172 12.48 11.70 -29.28
C THR A 172 11.99 12.19 -27.91
N ALA A 173 10.66 12.25 -27.73
CA ALA A 173 10.05 12.60 -26.44
C ALA A 173 10.52 11.70 -25.28
N THR A 174 10.85 10.43 -25.55
CA THR A 174 11.39 9.50 -24.55
C THR A 174 12.74 9.95 -24.01
N HIS A 175 13.64 10.39 -24.90
CA HIS A 175 14.96 10.92 -24.50
C HIS A 175 14.82 12.22 -23.71
N LEU A 176 13.91 13.11 -24.14
CA LEU A 176 13.62 14.34 -23.40
C LEU A 176 13.09 14.06 -22.00
N ASN A 177 12.17 13.10 -21.84
CA ASN A 177 11.63 12.73 -20.53
C ASN A 177 12.69 12.18 -19.57
N ALA A 178 13.63 11.39 -20.07
CA ALA A 178 14.74 10.88 -19.26
C ALA A 178 15.62 12.02 -18.74
N LEU A 179 15.89 13.03 -19.58
CA LEU A 179 16.63 14.22 -19.16
C LEU A 179 15.86 15.05 -18.14
N LEU A 180 14.56 15.28 -18.37
CA LEU A 180 13.70 16.02 -17.46
C LEU A 180 13.59 15.35 -16.08
N ALA A 181 13.60 14.02 -16.01
CA ALA A 181 13.56 13.28 -14.76
C ALA A 181 14.82 13.47 -13.89
N GLY A 182 15.96 13.77 -14.53
CA GLY A 182 17.22 14.08 -13.84
C GLY A 182 17.35 15.54 -13.41
N LEU A 183 16.43 16.42 -13.83
CA LEU A 183 16.44 17.83 -13.46
C LEU A 183 15.65 18.04 -12.17
N ASP A 184 16.28 18.66 -11.17
CA ASP A 184 15.56 19.15 -10.00
C ASP A 184 14.80 20.42 -10.37
N ALA A 185 13.46 20.33 -10.39
CA ALA A 185 12.58 21.46 -10.68
C ALA A 185 12.83 22.67 -9.77
N SER A 186 13.34 22.45 -8.56
CA SER A 186 13.70 23.48 -7.59
C SER A 186 14.88 24.34 -8.05
N SER A 187 15.76 23.79 -8.88
CA SER A 187 16.95 24.45 -9.42
C SER A 187 16.72 25.11 -10.79
N ALA A 188 15.60 24.82 -11.44
CA ALA A 188 15.28 25.30 -12.79
C ALA A 188 15.29 26.83 -12.95
N PRO A 189 14.80 27.65 -11.98
CA PRO A 189 14.80 29.11 -12.14
C PRO A 189 16.22 29.71 -12.18
N GLY A 190 17.19 29.09 -11.52
CA GLY A 190 18.58 29.53 -11.51
C GLY A 190 19.42 28.97 -12.67
N ALA A 191 18.91 27.96 -13.38
CA ALA A 191 19.57 27.30 -14.50
C ALA A 191 19.09 27.77 -15.88
N GLN A 192 18.14 28.71 -15.93
CA GLN A 192 17.64 29.27 -17.18
C GLN A 192 18.68 30.22 -17.79
N LEU A 193 19.21 29.83 -18.94
CA LEU A 193 20.12 30.67 -19.73
C LEU A 193 19.35 31.86 -20.33
N ARG A 194 19.98 33.04 -20.34
CA ARG A 194 19.49 34.18 -21.12
C ARG A 194 19.70 33.93 -22.62
N ASP A 195 18.96 34.63 -23.47
CA ASP A 195 19.02 34.43 -24.93
C ASP A 195 20.44 34.63 -25.49
N GLU A 196 21.20 35.59 -24.94
CA GLU A 196 22.58 35.86 -25.31
C GLU A 196 23.53 34.71 -24.94
N GLU A 197 23.38 34.15 -23.74
CA GLU A 197 24.16 33.02 -23.24
C GLU A 197 23.83 31.73 -24.01
N LEU A 198 22.55 31.48 -24.25
CA LEU A 198 22.05 30.37 -25.06
C LEU A 198 22.64 30.43 -26.47
N SER A 199 22.65 31.60 -27.11
CA SER A 199 23.23 31.78 -28.45
C SER A 199 24.74 31.47 -28.47
N THR A 200 25.45 31.81 -27.40
CA THR A 200 26.89 31.56 -27.26
C THR A 200 27.16 30.06 -27.08
N CYS A 201 26.42 29.40 -26.19
CA CYS A 201 26.52 27.95 -25.98
C CYS A 201 26.15 27.16 -27.24
N LEU A 202 25.12 27.57 -27.98
CA LEU A 202 24.74 26.92 -29.24
C LEU A 202 25.84 27.06 -30.30
N LYS A 203 26.44 28.24 -30.44
CA LYS A 203 27.58 28.45 -31.35
C LYS A 203 28.76 27.54 -30.99
N GLN A 204 29.09 27.41 -29.70
CA GLN A 204 30.15 26.52 -29.24
C GLN A 204 29.83 25.04 -29.46
N ALA A 205 28.60 24.62 -29.18
CA ALA A 205 28.16 23.23 -29.32
C ALA A 205 28.09 22.77 -30.80
N LEU A 206 27.78 23.69 -31.70
CA LEU A 206 27.67 23.45 -33.15
C LEU A 206 28.94 23.81 -33.94
N ALA A 207 29.98 24.29 -33.25
CA ALA A 207 31.22 24.69 -33.91
C ALA A 207 31.86 23.48 -34.61
N SER A 208 32.32 23.69 -35.84
CA SER A 208 32.99 22.63 -36.61
C SER A 208 34.29 22.20 -35.93
N ASP A 209 34.83 21.02 -36.27
CA ASP A 209 36.10 20.52 -35.71
C ASP A 209 37.29 21.50 -35.84
N LYS A 210 37.19 22.55 -36.67
CA LYS A 210 38.20 23.62 -36.77
C LYS A 210 38.27 24.56 -35.56
N ASP A 211 37.22 24.65 -34.76
CA ASP A 211 37.13 25.56 -33.60
C ASP A 211 37.13 24.82 -32.24
N LYS A 212 37.46 23.52 -32.23
CA LYS A 212 37.59 22.76 -30.99
C LYS A 212 38.75 23.30 -30.16
N LEU A 213 38.48 23.53 -28.87
CA LEU A 213 39.51 23.77 -27.86
C LEU A 213 40.56 22.66 -27.93
N ASP A 214 41.83 23.02 -27.76
CA ASP A 214 42.92 22.05 -27.76
C ASP A 214 42.64 20.93 -26.75
N PRO A 215 42.80 19.64 -27.14
CA PRO A 215 42.56 18.54 -26.24
C PRO A 215 43.49 18.65 -25.03
N VAL A 216 42.90 18.61 -23.83
CA VAL A 216 43.63 18.64 -22.56
C VAL A 216 44.70 17.53 -22.59
N PRO A 217 45.98 17.85 -22.35
CA PRO A 217 47.05 16.87 -22.43
C PRO A 217 46.78 15.75 -21.41
N ARG A 218 46.65 14.53 -21.91
CA ARG A 218 46.49 13.35 -21.05
C ARG A 218 47.78 13.15 -20.26
N VAL A 219 47.69 13.31 -18.94
CA VAL A 219 48.78 12.95 -18.02
C VAL A 219 48.94 11.42 -18.05
N ARG A 220 50.01 10.94 -18.67
CA ARG A 220 50.39 9.52 -18.57
C ARG A 220 51.26 9.33 -17.34
N LEU A 221 50.70 8.71 -16.31
CA LEU A 221 51.47 8.22 -15.18
C LEU A 221 52.27 6.99 -15.63
N GLN A 222 53.59 7.05 -15.55
CA GLN A 222 54.46 5.88 -15.75
C GLN A 222 54.80 5.28 -14.37
N PRO A 223 54.29 4.08 -14.02
CA PRO A 223 54.59 3.47 -12.75
C PRO A 223 56.08 3.11 -12.65
N THR A 224 56.78 3.70 -11.68
CA THR A 224 58.22 3.49 -11.43
C THR A 224 58.55 2.08 -10.92
N VAL A 225 57.54 1.32 -10.53
CA VAL A 225 57.64 -0.03 -9.95
C VAL A 225 58.37 -1.01 -10.88
N LEU A 226 58.12 -0.95 -12.18
CA LEU A 226 58.79 -1.83 -13.15
C LEU A 226 60.30 -1.57 -13.22
N ARG A 227 60.73 -0.31 -13.08
CA ARG A 227 62.14 0.07 -13.06
C ARG A 227 62.81 -0.38 -11.75
N ALA A 228 62.11 -0.30 -10.62
CA ALA A 228 62.61 -0.80 -9.34
C ALA A 228 62.82 -2.32 -9.37
N LEU A 229 61.85 -3.08 -9.91
CA LEU A 229 61.93 -4.53 -10.05
C LEU A 229 63.12 -4.97 -10.91
N ALA A 230 63.37 -4.27 -12.03
CA ALA A 230 64.51 -4.57 -12.90
C ALA A 230 65.87 -4.39 -12.20
N GLN A 231 65.98 -3.45 -11.25
CA GLN A 231 67.21 -3.22 -10.49
C GLN A 231 67.42 -4.21 -9.35
N CYS A 232 66.36 -4.77 -8.79
CA CYS A 232 66.44 -5.76 -7.71
C CYS A 232 66.93 -7.13 -8.20
N LYS A 233 66.55 -7.53 -9.41
CA LYS A 233 66.91 -8.84 -9.99
C LYS A 233 68.42 -9.15 -9.98
N PRO A 234 69.32 -8.26 -10.45
CA PRO A 234 70.76 -8.53 -10.43
C PRO A 234 71.37 -8.53 -9.02
N LEU A 235 70.77 -7.80 -8.07
CA LEU A 235 71.21 -7.81 -6.67
C LEU A 235 70.86 -9.14 -6.00
N LEU A 236 69.62 -9.61 -6.16
CA LEU A 236 69.17 -10.89 -5.58
C LEU A 236 69.92 -12.11 -6.15
N SER A 237 70.52 -11.99 -7.35
CA SER A 237 71.34 -13.05 -7.94
C SER A 237 72.79 -13.08 -7.47
N LYS A 238 73.26 -12.10 -6.68
CA LYS A 238 74.62 -12.11 -6.14
C LYS A 238 74.67 -13.01 -4.91
N VAL A 239 75.59 -13.98 -4.92
CA VAL A 239 75.95 -14.77 -3.75
C VAL A 239 77.23 -14.16 -3.16
N PRO A 240 77.19 -13.56 -1.96
CA PRO A 240 78.39 -13.02 -1.32
C PRO A 240 79.36 -14.16 -0.99
N GLN A 241 80.65 -13.94 -1.23
CA GLN A 241 81.69 -14.92 -0.86
C GLN A 241 81.95 -14.84 0.65
N LEU A 242 81.69 -15.93 1.35
CA LEU A 242 82.03 -16.09 2.77
C LEU A 242 83.44 -16.70 2.85
N SER A 243 84.44 -15.89 3.13
CA SER A 243 85.86 -16.32 3.15
C SER A 243 86.22 -17.17 4.38
N SER A 244 85.49 -17.04 5.49
CA SER A 244 85.68 -17.87 6.69
C SER A 244 84.36 -18.05 7.42
N THR A 245 83.82 -19.26 7.46
CA THR A 245 82.49 -19.51 8.02
C THR A 245 82.60 -20.22 9.37
N ILE A 246 82.00 -19.64 10.42
CA ILE A 246 81.77 -20.34 11.68
C ILE A 246 80.49 -21.17 11.51
N GLU A 247 80.63 -22.50 11.38
CA GLU A 247 79.51 -23.41 11.06
C GLU A 247 78.33 -23.26 12.02
N TYR A 248 78.61 -23.13 13.32
CA TYR A 248 77.56 -22.95 14.32
C TYR A 248 76.68 -21.73 14.05
N LEU A 249 77.26 -20.60 13.63
CA LEU A 249 76.52 -19.37 13.32
C LEU A 249 75.78 -19.49 11.98
N ARG A 250 76.36 -20.17 10.99
CA ARG A 250 75.65 -20.50 9.73
C ARG A 250 74.37 -21.30 9.99
N ASP A 251 74.46 -22.29 10.87
CA ASP A 251 73.36 -23.24 11.10
C ASP A 251 72.35 -22.71 12.14
N HIS A 252 72.66 -21.62 12.86
CA HIS A 252 71.77 -20.98 13.83
C HIS A 252 71.58 -19.47 13.54
N PRO A 253 70.71 -19.11 12.58
CA PRO A 253 70.54 -17.72 12.11
C PRO A 253 70.14 -16.71 13.19
N THR A 254 69.33 -17.11 14.16
CA THR A 254 68.91 -16.25 15.27
C THR A 254 70.11 -15.84 16.13
N VAL A 255 71.01 -16.79 16.40
CA VAL A 255 72.24 -16.53 17.17
C VAL A 255 73.21 -15.70 16.34
N ALA A 256 73.35 -15.98 15.05
CA ALA A 256 74.18 -15.18 14.16
C ALA A 256 73.75 -13.72 14.10
N ASN A 257 72.45 -13.44 13.98
CA ASN A 257 71.94 -12.07 13.98
C ASN A 257 72.21 -11.35 15.32
N TRP A 258 72.01 -12.04 16.44
CA TRP A 258 72.32 -11.48 17.76
C TRP A 258 73.82 -11.16 17.90
N VAL A 259 74.70 -12.08 17.49
CA VAL A 259 76.15 -11.87 17.53
C VAL A 259 76.58 -10.76 16.58
N GLU A 260 76.04 -10.68 15.35
CA GLU A 260 76.31 -9.60 14.39
C GLU A 260 75.90 -8.24 14.96
N GLN A 261 74.70 -8.15 15.54
CA GLN A 261 74.20 -6.94 16.18
C GLN A 261 75.01 -6.57 17.41
N GLY A 262 75.51 -7.53 18.19
CA GLY A 262 76.34 -7.25 19.37
C GLY A 262 77.80 -6.95 19.06
N LEU A 263 78.30 -7.27 17.87
CA LEU A 263 79.74 -7.21 17.56
C LEU A 263 80.30 -5.78 17.65
N HIS A 264 79.55 -4.78 17.19
CA HIS A 264 79.98 -3.37 17.23
C HIS A 264 80.17 -2.83 18.66
N LEU A 265 79.50 -3.44 19.66
CA LEU A 265 79.66 -3.06 21.07
C LEU A 265 80.99 -3.54 21.66
N HIS A 266 81.69 -4.43 20.96
CA HIS A 266 82.91 -5.08 21.44
C HIS A 266 84.16 -4.74 20.60
N GLU A 267 84.12 -3.70 19.75
CA GLU A 267 85.27 -3.28 18.92
C GLU A 267 86.49 -2.84 19.76
N ALA A 268 86.26 -2.31 20.97
CA ALA A 268 87.31 -1.85 21.89
C ALA A 268 87.22 -2.47 23.30
N ALA A 269 86.37 -3.47 23.50
CA ALA A 269 86.13 -4.08 24.81
C ALA A 269 87.09 -5.25 25.08
N GLU A 270 87.69 -5.29 26.27
CA GLU A 270 88.56 -6.40 26.71
C GLU A 270 87.75 -7.54 27.35
N THR A 271 86.51 -7.26 27.77
CA THR A 271 85.58 -8.21 28.37
C THR A 271 84.25 -8.24 27.62
N CYS A 272 83.56 -9.39 27.63
CA CYS A 272 82.26 -9.54 27.00
C CYS A 272 81.17 -8.84 27.81
N GLU A 273 80.41 -7.94 27.20
CA GLU A 273 79.31 -7.20 27.84
C GLU A 273 78.15 -8.10 28.29
N PHE A 274 78.08 -9.33 27.77
CA PHE A 274 77.03 -10.28 28.15
C PHE A 274 77.41 -11.13 29.36
N CYS A 275 78.59 -11.78 29.34
CA CYS A 275 78.98 -12.74 30.38
C CYS A 275 80.12 -12.27 31.29
N GLY A 276 80.75 -11.13 31.00
CA GLY A 276 81.87 -10.58 31.77
C GLY A 276 83.21 -11.30 31.58
N SER A 277 83.27 -12.35 30.75
CA SER A 277 84.52 -13.08 30.46
C SER A 277 85.47 -12.30 29.55
N GLU A 278 86.76 -12.58 29.64
CA GLU A 278 87.79 -11.99 28.76
C GLU A 278 87.54 -12.35 27.28
N LEU A 279 87.58 -11.33 26.41
CA LEU A 279 87.43 -11.49 24.97
C LEU A 279 88.80 -11.58 24.29
N THR A 280 89.12 -12.78 23.80
CA THR A 280 90.36 -12.99 23.05
C THR A 280 90.27 -12.34 21.67
N ARG A 281 91.35 -11.67 21.25
CA ARG A 281 91.45 -11.05 19.90
C ARG A 281 91.17 -12.05 18.78
N GLN A 282 91.64 -13.29 18.93
CA GLN A 282 91.38 -14.38 17.98
C GLN A 282 89.88 -14.65 17.77
N ARG A 283 89.05 -14.56 18.82
CA ARG A 283 87.61 -14.78 18.73
C ARG A 283 86.92 -13.62 18.02
N VAL A 284 87.32 -12.39 18.33
CA VAL A 284 86.79 -11.17 17.69
C VAL A 284 87.13 -11.15 16.20
N ASP A 285 88.38 -11.47 15.84
CA ASP A 285 88.83 -11.55 14.45
C ASP A 285 88.07 -12.63 13.66
N ALA A 286 87.82 -13.80 14.27
CA ALA A 286 87.03 -14.86 13.64
C ALA A 286 85.57 -14.46 13.39
N LEU A 287 84.97 -13.67 14.29
CA LEU A 287 83.61 -13.13 14.12
C LEU A 287 83.58 -12.06 13.01
N HIS A 288 84.55 -11.15 12.97
CA HIS A 288 84.66 -10.17 11.89
C HIS A 288 84.89 -10.82 10.52
N ALA A 289 85.68 -11.90 10.48
CA ALA A 289 85.92 -12.64 9.26
C ALA A 289 84.66 -13.43 8.81
N HIS A 290 83.82 -13.88 9.76
CA HIS A 290 82.52 -14.50 9.47
C HIS A 290 81.49 -13.53 8.89
N PHE A 291 81.36 -12.34 9.47
CA PHE A 291 80.47 -11.28 8.98
C PHE A 291 81.16 -10.37 7.98
N SER A 292 81.83 -10.96 6.98
CA SER A 292 82.70 -10.27 6.02
C SER A 292 82.12 -8.93 5.53
N LYS A 293 83.01 -7.96 5.24
CA LYS A 293 82.61 -6.63 4.74
C LYS A 293 81.71 -6.73 3.49
N ASP A 294 81.90 -7.76 2.67
CA ASP A 294 81.09 -8.03 1.48
C ASP A 294 79.64 -8.40 1.81
N LEU A 295 79.42 -9.21 2.86
CA LEU A 295 78.07 -9.56 3.34
C LEU A 295 77.35 -8.31 3.89
N LEU A 296 78.08 -7.48 4.64
CA LEU A 296 77.53 -6.25 5.23
C LEU A 296 77.16 -5.21 4.15
N GLN A 297 78.03 -5.02 3.15
CA GLN A 297 77.76 -4.15 2.00
C GLN A 297 76.57 -4.67 1.18
N PHE A 298 76.46 -5.99 0.99
CA PHE A 298 75.34 -6.60 0.28
C PHE A 298 74.01 -6.36 1.00
N LYS A 299 73.94 -6.58 2.32
CA LYS A 299 72.75 -6.28 3.14
C LYS A 299 72.37 -4.81 3.03
N THR A 300 73.34 -3.90 3.14
CA THR A 300 73.11 -2.44 3.04
C THR A 300 72.51 -2.03 1.68
N GLN A 301 73.01 -2.60 0.58
CA GLN A 301 72.48 -2.33 -0.77
C GLN A 301 71.02 -2.78 -0.94
N LEU A 302 70.62 -3.89 -0.31
CA LEU A 302 69.23 -4.38 -0.34
C LEU A 302 68.28 -3.47 0.47
N THR A 303 68.71 -3.00 1.64
CA THR A 303 67.88 -2.12 2.48
C THR A 303 67.65 -0.75 1.84
N GLN A 304 68.68 -0.17 1.21
CA GLN A 304 68.54 1.12 0.50
C GLN A 304 67.59 1.05 -0.70
N LYS A 305 67.50 -0.11 -1.37
CA LYS A 305 66.62 -0.28 -2.55
C LYS A 305 65.17 -0.59 -2.18
N THR A 306 64.94 -1.21 -1.02
CA THR A 306 63.58 -1.45 -0.48
C THR A 306 62.96 -0.17 0.10
N GLY A 307 63.75 0.72 0.72
CA GLY A 307 63.27 2.02 1.23
C GLY A 307 62.87 3.04 0.15
N LYS A 308 63.30 2.89 -1.10
CA LYS A 308 62.89 3.74 -2.25
C LYS A 308 61.64 3.24 -2.97
N ALA A 309 61.05 2.13 -2.54
CA ALA A 309 59.83 1.56 -3.12
C ALA A 309 58.55 2.02 -2.40
N THR A 310 58.68 2.71 -1.27
CA THR A 310 57.56 3.38 -0.60
C THR A 310 57.42 4.78 -1.18
N CYS A 311 56.34 4.96 -1.95
CA CYS A 311 55.85 6.19 -2.57
C CYS A 311 56.56 7.49 -2.16
N ASP A 312 57.27 8.11 -3.11
CA ASP A 312 57.33 9.56 -3.18
C ASP A 312 55.89 10.04 -3.46
N SER A 313 55.28 10.64 -2.44
CA SER A 313 54.01 11.39 -2.52
C SER A 313 54.18 12.69 -3.29
#